data_AF-A0A960PLX1-F1
#
_entry.id   AF-A0A960PLX1-F1
#
_cell.length_a   1.000
_cell.length_b   1.000
_cell.length_c   1.000
_cell.angle_alpha   90.00
_cell.angle_beta   90.00
_cell.angle_gamma   90.00
#
_symmetry.space_group_name_H-M   'P 1'
#
loop_
_entity.id
_entity.type
_entity.pdbx_description
1 polymer ?
#
loop_
_entity_poly.entity_id
_entity_poly.type
_entity_poly.pdbx_seq_one_letter_code
_entity_poly.pdbx_strand_id
1 'polypeptide(L)'
;GSLNNGQFVDLVYRNVLDRDPEASGRQYWVTRLDNGSKNRGEVMINFSESTENQAAKANEVGVFRMHRVMIRKFPSGSRFNQLMGPIKAGTGTLEGAAKTLRHSSEYAALH
;
A
#
# COMPACT_ATOMS: atom_id res chain seq x y z
N GLY A 1 9.61 25.00 2.00
CA GLY A 1 8.22 24.60 2.28
C GLY A 1 7.93 24.79 3.75
N SER A 2 6.77 25.35 4.09
CA SER A 2 6.38 25.79 5.45
C SER A 2 5.96 24.67 6.42
N LEU A 3 6.01 23.40 6.01
CA LEU A 3 5.62 22.28 6.87
C LEU A 3 6.64 22.07 7.98
N ASN A 4 6.18 21.88 9.22
CA ASN A 4 7.05 21.38 10.29
C ASN A 4 7.37 19.88 10.09
N ASN A 5 8.30 19.34 10.86
CA ASN A 5 8.75 17.94 10.69
C ASN A 5 7.64 16.93 10.94
N GLY A 6 6.75 17.19 11.91
CA GLY A 6 5.57 16.37 12.16
C GLY A 6 4.64 16.31 10.95
N GLN A 7 4.21 17.46 10.43
CA GLN A 7 3.34 17.57 9.26
C GLN A 7 3.98 16.95 8.02
N PHE A 8 5.29 17.09 7.86
CA PHE A 8 6.04 16.44 6.80
C PHE A 8 5.95 14.91 6.93
N VAL A 9 6.26 14.35 8.11
CA VAL A 9 6.17 12.90 8.35
C VAL A 9 4.74 12.39 8.10
N ASP A 10 3.73 13.11 8.57
CA ASP A 10 2.32 12.76 8.35
C ASP A 10 1.94 12.71 6.86
N LEU A 11 2.54 13.58 6.03
CA LEU A 11 2.35 13.54 4.58
C LEU A 11 3.14 12.40 3.93
N VAL A 12 4.34 12.08 4.41
CA VAL A 12 5.12 10.96 3.86
C VAL A 12 4.39 9.63 4.10
N TYR A 13 3.87 9.40 5.31
CA TYR A 13 3.06 8.20 5.59
C TYR A 13 1.87 8.06 4.65
N ARG A 14 1.07 9.13 4.51
CA ARG A 14 -0.13 9.10 3.67
C ARG A 14 0.18 8.98 2.18
N ASN A 15 1.21 9.64 1.69
CA ASN A 15 1.52 9.66 0.26
C ASN A 15 2.33 8.44 -0.20
N VAL A 16 3.20 7.88 0.66
CA VAL A 16 4.07 6.76 0.29
C VAL A 16 3.49 5.42 0.72
N LEU A 17 2.88 5.36 1.91
CA LEU A 17 2.35 4.10 2.48
C LEU A 17 0.82 4.00 2.43
N ASP A 18 0.13 5.05 1.97
CA ASP A 18 -1.35 5.09 1.88
C ASP A 18 -2.04 4.75 3.23
N ARG A 19 -1.43 5.20 4.33
CA ARG A 19 -1.96 5.02 5.69
C ARG A 19 -1.60 6.18 6.60
N ASP A 20 -2.32 6.28 7.71
CA ASP A 20 -1.94 7.18 8.79
C ASP A 20 -0.75 6.63 9.59
N PRO A 21 0.11 7.52 10.11
CA PRO A 21 1.20 7.12 10.97
C PRO A 21 0.70 6.60 12.31
N GLU A 22 1.32 5.53 12.79
CA GLU A 22 1.24 5.19 14.22
C GLU A 22 2.05 6.20 15.06
N ALA A 23 1.63 6.42 16.31
CA ALA A 23 2.27 7.40 17.20
C ALA A 23 3.78 7.14 17.39
N SER A 24 4.17 5.88 17.59
CA SER A 24 5.57 5.48 17.79
C SER A 24 6.42 5.68 16.53
N GLY A 25 5.91 5.24 15.37
CA GLY A 25 6.58 5.44 14.08
C GLY A 25 6.72 6.91 13.71
N ARG A 26 5.68 7.70 13.94
CA ARG A 26 5.73 9.16 13.77
C ARG A 26 6.82 9.79 14.61
N GLN A 27 6.82 9.49 15.92
CA GLN A 27 7.77 10.05 16.86
C GLN A 27 9.21 9.68 16.48
N TYR A 28 9.43 8.43 16.07
CA TYR A 28 10.73 7.93 15.60
C TYR A 28 11.31 8.79 14.46
N TRP A 29 10.50 9.16 13.48
CA TRP A 29 10.95 9.97 12.34
C TRP A 29 11.08 11.45 12.69
N VAL A 30 10.14 11.99 13.46
CA VAL A 30 10.16 13.39 13.91
C VAL A 30 11.41 13.66 14.74
N THR A 31 11.73 12.82 15.73
CA THR A 31 12.94 12.98 16.54
C THR A 31 14.22 13.00 15.70
N ARG A 32 14.31 12.19 14.64
CA ARG A 32 15.48 12.17 13.75
C ARG A 32 15.61 13.40 12.87
N LEU A 33 14.48 13.98 12.47
CA LEU A 33 14.46 15.24 11.73
C LEU A 33 14.79 16.41 12.66
N ASP A 34 14.27 16.40 13.88
CA ASP A 34 14.46 17.48 14.86
C ASP A 34 15.90 17.52 15.38
N ASN A 35 16.54 16.35 15.58
CA ASN A 35 17.93 16.28 16.03
C ASN A 35 18.97 16.30 14.88
N GLY A 36 18.51 16.42 13.62
CA GLY A 36 19.38 16.49 12.44
C GLY A 36 20.08 15.18 12.03
N SER A 37 19.78 14.05 12.67
CA SER A 37 20.34 12.74 12.28
C SER A 37 19.80 12.22 10.94
N LYS A 38 18.68 12.77 10.46
CA LYS A 38 18.15 12.55 9.12
C LYS A 38 17.66 13.87 8.53
N ASN A 39 17.84 14.03 7.22
CA ASN A 39 17.14 15.06 6.45
C ASN A 39 15.87 14.49 5.78
N ARG A 40 15.02 15.38 5.24
CA ARG A 40 13.75 15.00 4.60
C ARG A 40 13.92 14.08 3.40
N GLY A 41 14.97 14.28 2.60
CA GLY A 41 15.27 13.43 1.45
C GLY A 41 15.59 11.99 1.87
N GLU A 42 16.42 11.84 2.90
CA GLU A 42 16.71 10.52 3.46
C GLU A 42 15.46 9.84 4.03
N VAL A 43 14.57 10.60 4.69
CA VAL A 43 13.29 10.04 5.17
C VAL A 43 12.47 9.52 3.99
N MET A 44 12.31 10.28 2.90
CA MET A 44 11.56 9.80 1.72
C MET A 44 12.16 8.54 1.10
N ILE A 45 13.49 8.44 1.02
CA ILE A 45 14.18 7.24 0.52
C ILE A 45 13.86 6.05 1.43
N ASN A 46 14.02 6.21 2.75
CA ASN A 46 13.73 5.14 3.71
C ASN A 46 12.28 4.63 3.62
N PHE A 47 11.31 5.53 3.44
CA PHE A 47 9.92 5.13 3.23
C PHE A 47 9.71 4.39 1.90
N SER A 48 10.30 4.91 0.82
CA SER A 48 10.18 4.33 -0.52
C SER A 48 10.82 2.95 -0.61
N GLU A 49 11.91 2.73 0.11
CA GLU A 49 12.65 1.47 0.14
C GLU A 49 12.19 0.53 1.26
N SER A 50 11.28 0.98 2.13
CA SER A 50 10.81 0.18 3.26
C SER A 50 10.19 -1.14 2.79
N THR A 51 10.39 -2.20 3.58
CA THR A 51 9.74 -3.50 3.37
C THR A 51 8.22 -3.37 3.26
N GLU A 52 7.64 -2.40 3.97
CA GLU A 52 6.22 -2.10 3.93
C GLU A 52 5.79 -1.58 2.55
N ASN A 53 6.47 -0.58 1.99
CA ASN A 53 6.17 -0.08 0.64
C ASN A 53 6.40 -1.17 -0.42
N GLN A 54 7.49 -1.94 -0.29
CA GLN A 54 7.77 -3.05 -1.20
C GLN A 54 6.65 -4.11 -1.17
N ALA A 55 6.18 -4.49 0.03
CA ALA A 55 5.08 -5.43 0.20
C ALA A 55 3.76 -4.88 -0.37
N ALA A 56 3.46 -3.60 -0.15
CA ALA A 56 2.29 -2.94 -0.72
C ALA A 56 2.31 -3.01 -2.25
N LYS A 57 3.43 -2.65 -2.89
CA LYS A 57 3.59 -2.72 -4.36
C LYS A 57 3.52 -4.15 -4.89
N ALA A 58 4.13 -5.11 -4.20
CA ALA A 58 4.02 -6.52 -4.57
C ALA A 58 2.57 -7.02 -4.55
N ASN A 59 1.78 -6.61 -3.55
CA ASN A 59 0.37 -6.94 -3.45
C ASN A 59 -0.47 -6.32 -4.57
N GLU A 60 -0.24 -5.05 -4.90
CA GLU A 60 -0.91 -4.38 -6.03
C GLU A 60 -0.66 -5.13 -7.34
N VAL A 61 0.61 -5.42 -7.66
CA VAL A 61 1.00 -6.19 -8.85
C VAL A 61 0.40 -7.60 -8.82
N GLY A 62 0.37 -8.24 -7.65
CA GLY A 62 -0.24 -9.54 -7.44
C GLY A 62 -1.72 -9.57 -7.83
N VAL A 63 -2.50 -8.57 -7.40
CA VAL A 63 -3.91 -8.44 -7.77
C VAL A 63 -4.09 -8.25 -9.27
N PHE A 64 -3.29 -7.37 -9.90
CA PHE A 64 -3.33 -7.20 -11.35
C PHE A 64 -3.02 -8.49 -12.10
N ARG A 65 -1.94 -9.17 -11.72
CA ARG A 65 -1.50 -10.42 -12.36
C ARG A 65 -2.57 -11.50 -12.23
N MET A 66 -3.08 -11.70 -11.02
CA MET A 66 -4.11 -12.69 -10.73
C MET A 66 -5.38 -12.43 -11.54
N HIS A 67 -5.89 -11.20 -11.54
CA HIS A 67 -7.09 -10.86 -12.29
C HIS A 67 -6.89 -11.05 -13.80
N ARG A 68 -5.73 -10.64 -14.35
CA ARG A 68 -5.40 -10.86 -15.76
C ARG A 68 -5.34 -12.35 -16.12
N VAL A 69 -4.74 -13.17 -15.26
CA VAL A 69 -4.61 -14.61 -15.51
C VAL A 69 -5.96 -15.33 -15.40
N MET A 70 -6.78 -15.01 -14.40
CA MET A 70 -8.04 -15.71 -14.12
C MET A 70 -9.22 -15.22 -14.97
N ILE A 71 -9.30 -13.91 -15.23
CA ILE A 71 -10.46 -13.27 -15.89
C ILE A 71 -10.13 -12.85 -17.34
N ARG A 72 -8.87 -13.04 -17.78
CA ARG A 72 -8.39 -12.60 -19.12
C ARG A 72 -8.60 -11.11 -19.38
N LYS A 73 -8.73 -10.31 -18.32
CA LYS A 73 -8.94 -8.85 -18.37
C LYS A 73 -8.19 -8.18 -17.21
N PHE A 74 -7.85 -6.91 -17.37
CA PHE A 74 -7.40 -6.11 -16.23
C PHE A 74 -8.58 -5.76 -15.31
N PRO A 75 -8.36 -5.61 -13.99
CA PRO A 75 -9.42 -5.19 -13.08
C PRO A 75 -9.84 -3.75 -13.39
N SER A 76 -11.13 -3.46 -13.24
CA SER A 76 -11.59 -2.06 -13.13
C SER A 76 -11.08 -1.43 -11.83
N GLY A 77 -11.11 -0.10 -11.72
CA GLY A 77 -10.71 0.59 -10.48
C GLY A 77 -11.54 0.13 -9.27
N SER A 78 -12.84 -0.06 -9.44
CA SER A 78 -13.72 -0.59 -8.38
C SER A 78 -13.34 -2.02 -7.99
N ARG A 79 -13.09 -2.89 -8.98
CA ARG A 79 -12.69 -4.28 -8.72
C ARG A 79 -11.33 -4.37 -8.04
N PHE A 80 -10.38 -3.55 -8.46
CA PHE A 80 -9.08 -3.45 -7.82
C PHE A 80 -9.20 -3.03 -6.36
N ASN A 81 -9.96 -1.98 -6.06
CA ASN A 81 -10.19 -1.51 -4.69
C ASN A 81 -10.88 -2.58 -3.83
N GLN A 82 -11.84 -3.33 -4.40
CA GLN A 82 -12.51 -4.42 -3.69
C GLN A 82 -11.54 -5.55 -3.31
N LEU A 83 -10.64 -5.95 -4.22
CA LEU A 83 -9.67 -7.02 -3.96
C LEU A 83 -8.53 -6.56 -3.05
N MET A 84 -8.09 -5.30 -3.18
CA MET A 84 -7.01 -4.73 -2.39
C MET A 84 -7.45 -4.30 -0.99
N GLY A 85 -8.71 -3.92 -0.79
CA GLY A 85 -9.21 -3.38 0.49
C GLY A 85 -8.86 -4.24 1.70
N PRO A 86 -9.21 -5.55 1.72
CA PRO A 86 -8.85 -6.44 2.81
C PRO A 86 -7.33 -6.61 2.99
N ILE A 87 -6.56 -6.63 1.90
CA ILE A 87 -5.09 -6.78 1.94
C ILE A 87 -4.46 -5.53 2.57
N LYS A 88 -4.91 -4.32 2.17
CA LYS A 88 -4.47 -3.05 2.77
C LYS A 88 -4.83 -2.94 4.24
N ALA A 89 -5.99 -3.49 4.63
CA ALA A 89 -6.42 -3.53 6.03
C ALA A 89 -5.71 -4.63 6.86
N GLY A 90 -4.82 -5.44 6.26
CA GLY A 90 -4.15 -6.55 6.93
C GLY A 90 -5.07 -7.73 7.29
N THR A 91 -6.31 -7.74 6.80
CA THR A 91 -7.32 -8.78 7.08
C THR A 91 -7.46 -9.82 5.95
N GLY A 92 -6.80 -9.58 4.82
CA GLY A 92 -6.86 -10.45 3.63
C GLY A 92 -5.50 -10.76 3.02
N THR A 93 -5.50 -11.70 2.08
CA THR A 93 -4.31 -12.15 1.34
C THR A 93 -4.58 -12.21 -0.16
N LEU A 94 -3.53 -12.32 -0.97
CA LEU A 94 -3.67 -12.59 -2.41
C LEU A 94 -4.42 -13.90 -2.68
N GLU A 95 -4.26 -14.93 -1.83
CA GLU A 95 -5.01 -16.17 -1.94
C GLU A 95 -6.51 -15.97 -1.68
N GLY A 96 -6.86 -15.18 -0.65
CA GLY A 96 -8.24 -14.79 -0.38
C GLY A 96 -8.85 -14.04 -1.56
N ALA A 97 -8.10 -13.12 -2.16
CA ALA A 97 -8.52 -12.40 -3.36
C ALA A 97 -8.71 -13.34 -4.57
N ALA A 98 -7.86 -14.35 -4.73
CA ALA A 98 -8.00 -15.38 -5.78
C ALA A 98 -9.26 -16.21 -5.58
N LYS A 99 -9.56 -16.59 -4.33
CA LYS A 99 -10.79 -17.32 -3.99
C LYS A 99 -12.03 -16.48 -4.31
N THR A 100 -12.01 -15.19 -3.97
CA THR A 100 -13.08 -14.24 -4.32
C THR A 100 -13.29 -14.14 -5.83
N LEU A 101 -12.22 -14.10 -6.62
CA LEU A 101 -12.32 -14.10 -8.09
C LEU A 101 -12.92 -15.40 -8.62
N ARG A 102 -12.44 -16.56 -8.13
CA ARG A 102 -12.91 -17.88 -8.58
C ARG A 102 -14.41 -18.09 -8.36
N HIS A 103 -14.97 -17.50 -7.31
CA HIS A 103 -16.40 -17.60 -7.01
C HIS A 103 -17.24 -16.44 -7.59
N SER A 104 -16.66 -15.60 -8.46
CA SER A 104 -17.37 -14.48 -9.07
C SER A 104 -18.09 -14.87 -10.36
N SER A 105 -19.14 -14.13 -10.71
CA SER A 105 -19.82 -14.25 -12.00
C SER A 105 -18.90 -13.95 -13.18
N GLU A 106 -17.92 -13.05 -13.01
CA GLU A 106 -16.90 -12.75 -14.03
C GLU A 106 -16.08 -13.99 -14.41
N TYR A 107 -15.73 -14.82 -13.42
CA TYR A 107 -15.01 -16.07 -13.64
C TYR A 107 -15.93 -17.12 -14.28
N ALA A 108 -17.17 -17.25 -13.78
CA ALA A 108 -18.16 -18.18 -14.32
C ALA A 108 -18.58 -17.85 -15.76
N ALA A 109 -18.47 -16.60 -16.20
CA ALA A 109 -18.73 -16.23 -17.60
C ALA A 109 -17.64 -16.69 -18.58
N LEU A 110 -16.48 -17.14 -18.07
CA LEU A 110 -15.32 -17.56 -18.86
C LEU A 110 -15.06 -19.08 -18.82
N HIS A 111 -15.73 -19.80 -17.91
CA HIS A 111 -15.52 -21.21 -17.60
C HIS A 111 -16.85 -21.91 -17.36
#